data_AF-A0A150UZ37-F1
#
_entry.id   AF-A0A150UZ37-F1
#
_cell.length_a   1.000
_cell.length_b   1.000
_cell.length_c   1.000
_cell.angle_alpha   90.00
_cell.angle_beta   90.00
_cell.angle_gamma   90.00
#
_symmetry.space_group_name_H-M   'P 1'
#
loop_
_entity.id
_entity.type
_entity.pdbx_description
1 polymer ?
#
loop_
_entity_poly.entity_id
_entity_poly.type
_entity_poly.pdbx_seq_one_letter_code
_entity_poly.pdbx_strand_id
1 'polypeptide(L)'
;MELALQDLRSSESPNISAIARKYGVERSTLSRRFNRKSTTIEEQHENARLLNQQQESTVVEYIRRQCEYCLPPPPSLVAGFVAQLCGRQPSKN
;
A
#
# COMPACT_ATOMS: atom_id res chain seq x y z
N MET A 1 17.64 10.83 -6.94
CA MET A 1 16.34 10.88 -7.65
C MET A 1 15.43 11.97 -7.10
N GLU A 2 15.37 12.18 -5.78
CA GLU A 2 14.52 13.20 -5.15
C GLU A 2 14.82 14.64 -5.62
N LEU A 3 16.11 15.01 -5.72
CA LEU A 3 16.53 16.32 -6.26
C LEU A 3 16.00 16.59 -7.67
N ALA A 4 15.98 15.57 -8.54
CA ALA A 4 15.46 15.69 -9.90
C ALA A 4 13.93 15.87 -9.93
N LEU A 5 13.20 15.29 -8.96
CA LEU A 5 11.76 15.47 -8.82
C LEU A 5 11.41 16.86 -8.28
N GLN A 6 12.23 17.40 -7.37
CA GLN A 6 12.06 18.76 -6.86
C GLN A 6 12.29 19.79 -7.97
N ASP A 7 13.37 19.65 -8.73
CA ASP A 7 13.68 20.53 -9.88
C ASP A 7 12.56 20.48 -10.94
N LEU A 8 11.98 19.31 -11.19
CA LEU A 8 10.80 19.14 -12.05
C LEU A 8 9.54 19.83 -11.53
N ARG A 9 9.31 19.81 -10.22
CA ARG A 9 8.13 20.43 -9.59
C ARG A 9 8.23 21.97 -9.53
N SER A 10 9.45 22.50 -9.47
CA SER A 10 9.73 23.94 -9.46
C SER A 10 9.72 24.58 -10.85
N SER A 11 9.71 23.79 -11.92
CA SER A 11 9.72 24.28 -13.30
C SER A 11 8.30 24.47 -13.84
N GLU A 12 7.96 25.65 -14.35
CA GLU A 12 6.66 25.93 -14.99
C GLU A 12 6.41 25.12 -16.28
N SER A 13 7.48 24.83 -17.04
CA SER A 13 7.45 23.96 -18.22
C SER A 13 8.48 22.82 -18.11
N PRO A 14 8.16 21.74 -17.37
CA PRO A 14 9.14 20.72 -16.98
C PRO A 14 9.66 19.93 -18.19
N ASN A 15 10.93 20.14 -18.55
CA ASN A 15 11.62 19.30 -19.53
C ASN A 15 12.30 18.10 -18.83
N ILE A 16 11.55 17.00 -18.75
CA ILE A 16 11.99 15.76 -18.09
C ILE A 16 13.30 15.23 -18.66
N SER A 17 13.54 15.35 -19.97
CA SER A 17 14.77 14.87 -20.61
C SER A 17 16.00 15.65 -20.17
N ALA A 18 15.88 16.98 -20.08
CA ALA A 18 16.97 17.85 -19.65
C ALA A 18 17.34 17.60 -18.19
N ILE A 19 16.33 17.47 -17.32
CA ILE A 19 16.51 17.22 -15.89
C ILE A 19 17.06 15.81 -15.65
N ALA A 20 16.56 14.80 -16.37
CA ALA A 20 17.10 13.44 -16.34
C ALA A 20 18.61 13.42 -16.65
N ARG A 21 19.04 14.15 -17.70
CA ARG A 21 20.45 14.28 -18.08
C ARG A 21 21.27 15.04 -17.03
N LYS A 22 20.73 16.14 -16.48
CA LYS A 22 21.37 16.96 -15.43
C LYS A 22 21.71 16.15 -14.18
N TYR A 23 20.82 15.23 -13.77
CA TYR A 23 20.98 14.43 -12.55
C TYR A 23 21.41 12.98 -12.80
N GLY A 24 21.70 12.59 -14.05
CA GLY A 24 22.11 11.23 -14.39
C GLY A 24 21.05 10.15 -14.09
N VAL A 25 19.77 10.49 -14.14
CA VAL A 25 18.65 9.57 -13.88
C VAL A 25 18.03 9.13 -15.20
N GLU A 26 17.58 7.89 -15.30
CA GLU A 26 16.85 7.43 -16.48
C GLU A 26 15.54 8.22 -16.65
N ARG A 27 15.34 8.79 -17.85
CA ARG A 27 14.16 9.61 -18.19
C ARG A 27 12.84 8.87 -17.93
N SER A 28 12.78 7.58 -18.22
CA SER A 28 11.55 6.78 -18.10
C SER A 28 11.13 6.64 -16.63
N THR A 29 12.08 6.35 -15.73
CA THR A 29 11.85 6.26 -14.29
C THR A 29 11.46 7.61 -13.71
N LEU A 30 12.13 8.68 -14.14
CA LEU A 30 11.84 10.04 -13.68
C LEU A 30 10.42 10.48 -14.08
N SER A 31 10.02 10.19 -15.32
CA SER A 31 8.65 10.45 -15.81
C SER A 31 7.59 9.65 -15.04
N ARG A 32 7.83 8.35 -14.80
CA ARG A 32 6.88 7.50 -14.03
C ARG A 32 6.70 8.02 -12.61
N ARG A 33 7.78 8.40 -11.93
CA ARG A 33 7.71 9.00 -10.58
C ARG A 33 7.04 10.37 -10.57
N PHE A 34 7.36 11.25 -11.52
CA PHE A 34 6.76 12.59 -11.59
C PHE A 34 5.25 12.54 -11.81
N ASN A 35 4.79 11.66 -12.71
CA ASN A 35 3.38 11.45 -13.00
C ASN A 35 2.66 10.56 -11.96
N ARG A 36 3.27 10.28 -10.80
CA ARG A 36 2.74 9.40 -9.74
C ARG A 36 2.31 8.01 -10.24
N LYS A 37 2.90 7.52 -11.33
CA LYS A 37 2.63 6.18 -11.88
C LYS A 37 3.35 5.07 -11.13
N SER A 38 4.37 5.42 -10.34
CA SER A 38 5.02 4.52 -9.40
C SER A 38 4.74 5.00 -7.99
N THR A 39 3.92 4.26 -7.26
CA THR A 39 3.76 4.35 -5.81
C THR A 39 4.97 3.75 -5.11
N THR A 40 5.13 4.00 -3.82
CA THR A 40 6.14 3.30 -3.03
C THR A 40 5.77 1.82 -2.89
N ILE A 41 6.73 1.00 -2.46
CA ILE A 41 6.48 -0.43 -2.19
C ILE A 41 5.47 -0.56 -1.05
N GLU A 42 5.57 0.30 -0.04
CA GLU A 42 4.65 0.36 1.11
C GLU A 42 3.23 0.71 0.67
N GLU A 43 3.05 1.73 -0.16
CA GLU A 43 1.75 2.09 -0.74
C GLU A 43 1.19 0.97 -1.63
N GLN A 44 2.05 0.28 -2.37
CA GLN A 44 1.62 -0.88 -3.16
C GLN A 44 1.11 -2.00 -2.24
N HIS A 45 1.81 -2.28 -1.15
CA HIS A 45 1.37 -3.27 -0.16
C HIS A 45 0.07 -2.87 0.52
N GLU A 46 -0.09 -1.59 0.89
CA GLU A 46 -1.32 -1.08 1.50
C GLU A 46 -2.51 -1.18 0.53
N ASN A 47 -2.31 -0.80 -0.75
CA ASN A 47 -3.35 -0.93 -1.77
C ASN A 47 -3.68 -2.39 -2.12
N ALA A 48 -2.73 -3.31 -1.96
CA ALA A 48 -2.93 -4.73 -2.19
C ALA A 48 -3.59 -5.44 -0.99
N ARG A 49 -3.59 -4.84 0.21
CA ARG A 49 -4.17 -5.44 1.40
C ARG A 49 -5.69 -5.54 1.28
N LEU A 50 -6.20 -6.64 1.83
CA LEU A 50 -7.63 -6.86 1.95
C LEU A 50 -8.25 -5.96 3.02
N LEU A 51 -7.56 -5.88 4.16
CA LEU A 51 -7.95 -5.18 5.38
C LEU A 51 -7.14 -3.89 5.49
N ASN A 52 -7.77 -2.81 5.93
CA ASN A 52 -7.04 -1.65 6.42
C ASN A 52 -6.52 -1.92 7.84
N GLN A 53 -5.60 -1.07 8.31
CA GLN A 53 -4.95 -1.25 9.61
C GLN A 53 -5.91 -1.26 10.81
N GLN A 54 -7.03 -0.54 10.73
CA GLN A 54 -8.05 -0.56 11.78
C GLN A 54 -8.80 -1.90 11.80
N GLN A 55 -9.18 -2.41 10.62
CA GLN A 55 -9.84 -3.71 10.47
C GLN A 55 -8.93 -4.85 10.93
N GLU A 56 -7.64 -4.81 10.60
CA GLU A 56 -6.67 -5.79 11.12
C GLU A 56 -6.63 -5.77 12.66
N SER A 57 -6.61 -4.59 13.26
CA SER A 57 -6.63 -4.43 14.72
C SER A 57 -7.89 -5.04 15.35
N THR A 58 -9.05 -4.81 14.74
CA THR A 58 -10.33 -5.41 15.16
C THR A 58 -10.31 -6.94 15.09
N VAL A 59 -9.73 -7.51 14.04
CA VAL A 59 -9.59 -8.98 13.89
C VAL A 59 -8.68 -9.55 14.97
N VAL A 60 -7.55 -8.90 15.24
CA VAL A 60 -6.62 -9.32 16.29
C VAL A 60 -7.30 -9.25 17.67
N GLU A 61 -8.02 -8.18 17.96
CA GLU A 61 -8.76 -8.03 19.21
C GLU A 61 -9.84 -9.09 19.36
N TYR A 62 -10.59 -9.37 18.28
CA TYR A 62 -11.57 -10.44 18.24
C TYR A 62 -10.93 -11.80 18.62
N ILE A 63 -9.82 -12.17 17.97
CA ILE A 63 -9.11 -13.42 18.27
C ILE A 63 -8.64 -13.45 19.72
N ARG A 64 -8.06 -12.35 20.24
CA ARG A 64 -7.60 -12.25 21.62
C ARG A 64 -8.74 -12.49 22.61
N ARG A 65 -9.88 -11.82 22.43
CA ARG A 65 -11.08 -12.02 23.28
C ARG A 65 -11.55 -13.47 23.27
N GLN A 66 -11.57 -14.11 22.11
CA GLN A 66 -11.95 -15.51 21.99
C GLN A 66 -10.97 -16.44 22.74
N CYS A 67 -9.67 -16.17 22.66
CA CYS A 67 -8.66 -16.89 23.43
C CYS A 67 -8.80 -16.66 24.95
N GLU A 68 -9.14 -15.45 25.39
CA GLU A 68 -9.42 -15.14 26.80
C GLU A 68 -10.62 -15.94 27.34
N TYR A 69 -11.60 -16.21 26.48
CA TYR A 69 -12.72 -17.10 26.80
C TYR A 69 -12.38 -18.59 26.69
N CYS A 70 -11.11 -18.95 26.49
CA CYS A 70 -10.65 -20.32 26.25
C CYS A 70 -11.31 -20.98 25.01
N LEU A 71 -11.74 -20.17 24.03
CA LEU A 71 -12.41 -20.61 22.81
C LEU A 71 -11.68 -20.06 21.58
N PRO A 72 -10.41 -20.46 21.33
CA PRO A 72 -9.66 -19.96 20.18
C PRO A 72 -10.44 -20.25 18.88
N PRO A 73 -10.70 -19.22 18.05
CA PRO A 73 -11.57 -19.37 16.90
C PRO A 73 -10.84 -20.14 15.80
N PRO A 74 -11.48 -21.12 15.13
CA PRO A 74 -10.85 -21.81 14.02
C PRO A 74 -10.63 -20.86 12.84
N PRO A 75 -9.66 -21.14 11.94
CA PRO A 75 -9.35 -20.26 10.82
C PRO A 75 -10.56 -19.96 9.91
N SER A 76 -11.48 -20.92 9.75
CA SER A 76 -12.72 -20.73 8.99
C SER A 76 -13.64 -19.66 9.59
N LEU A 77 -13.70 -19.59 10.92
CA LEU A 77 -14.52 -18.64 11.64
C LEU A 77 -13.89 -17.25 11.62
N VAL A 78 -12.56 -17.18 11.71
CA VAL A 78 -11.81 -15.93 11.48
C VAL A 78 -12.02 -15.43 10.05
N ALA A 79 -11.95 -16.31 9.03
CA ALA A 79 -12.21 -15.95 7.65
C ALA A 79 -13.64 -15.43 7.43
N GLY A 80 -14.63 -16.05 8.09
CA GLY A 80 -16.01 -15.58 8.09
C GLY A 80 -16.17 -14.20 8.73
N PHE A 81 -15.50 -13.95 9.85
CA PHE A 81 -15.49 -12.65 10.51
C PHE A 81 -14.84 -11.57 9.65
N VAL A 82 -13.69 -11.88 9.03
CA VAL A 82 -13.01 -10.99 8.06
C VAL A 82 -13.90 -10.69 6.86
N ALA A 83 -14.61 -11.70 6.34
CA ALA A 83 -15.54 -11.50 5.23
C ALA A 83 -16.71 -10.58 5.60
N GLN A 84 -17.21 -10.65 6.83
CA GLN A 84 -18.23 -9.71 7.33
C GLN A 84 -17.69 -8.28 7.43
N LEU A 85 -16.44 -8.10 7.87
CA LEU A 85 -15.81 -6.77 7.98
C LEU A 85 -15.54 -6.12 6.62
N CYS A 86 -15.15 -6.90 5.62
CA CYS A 86 -14.74 -6.38 4.30
C CYS A 86 -15.79 -6.50 3.19
N GLY A 87 -16.89 -7.23 3.42
CA GLY A 87 -17.90 -7.49 2.40
C GLY A 87 -17.43 -8.40 1.25
N ARG A 88 -16.24 -8.99 1.35
CA ARG A 88 -15.66 -9.91 0.35
C ARG A 88 -14.90 -11.04 1.04
N GLN A 89 -14.91 -12.22 0.43
CA GLN A 89 -14.20 -13.38 0.99
C GLN A 89 -12.69 -13.18 0.92
N PRO A 90 -11.94 -13.48 2.00
CA PRO A 90 -10.49 -13.51 1.93
C PRO A 90 -10.02 -14.60 0.96
N SER A 91 -8.91 -14.34 0.26
CA SER A 91 -8.31 -15.35 -0.61
C SER A 91 -7.92 -16.57 0.21
N LYS A 92 -8.03 -17.76 -0.40
CA LYS A 92 -7.40 -18.96 0.18
C LYS A 92 -5.89 -18.76 0.14
N ASN A 93 -5.26 -18.86 1.30
CA ASN A 93 -3.81 -18.97 1.45
C ASN A 93 -3.37 -20.40 1.12
#